data_AF-A0A9P0JW35-F1
#
_entry.id   AF-A0A9P0JW35-F1
#
_cell.length_a   1.000
_cell.length_b   1.000
_cell.length_c   1.000
_cell.angle_alpha   90.00
_cell.angle_beta   90.00
_cell.angle_gamma   90.00
#
_symmetry.space_group_name_H-M   'P 1'
#
loop_
_entity.id
_entity.type
_entity.pdbx_description
1 polymer ?
#
loop_
_entity_poly.entity_id
_entity_poly.type
_entity_poly.pdbx_seq_one_letter_code
_entity_poly.pdbx_strand_id
1 'polypeptide(L)'
;MSCYRTLNKISKNHFLILRRFLRTNVISNPHIKVSEEVQDAIECKKPVVALESTIITHGMPYPKNVVCAVQVEGVVRKQGAIPATIAIIRGKIHVGLSETDINMLGDTSSSKPIKTSRRDLAYVISNEMSGGTTVCGTILVADQVGIPVFATGGIGGVHRGADKTFDVSADLIELGKSGIAVISSGVKSILDIPKTLEYLETQGVFVGTFGDSNEFPAFYSRKSGSKSPYIVQSAKKAAQIIKSSMDMDLKSGMLFAVPIPEKYALSYETMNEVIEQALKSMDPHMEGKQVTPYLLSQVAKLTSGKSLESNIALIKNNAMVAANISVELAKLRQSGGSEVRDMERSNTGSATENGVDGHPKRGPVIIGGSNLDCNAMLAAKVIKVRYIDLLLELKLFF
;
A
#
# COMPACT_ATOMS: atom_id res chain seq x y z
N MET A 1 -30.83 -2.67 55.54
CA MET A 1 -31.71 -2.23 54.44
C MET A 1 -30.89 -1.31 53.52
N SER A 2 -30.82 -1.62 52.21
CA SER A 2 -30.19 -0.82 51.14
C SER A 2 -28.65 -0.72 51.21
N CYS A 3 -27.83 -1.03 50.20
CA CYS A 3 -27.99 -0.74 48.78
C CYS A 3 -27.21 -1.78 47.94
N TYR A 4 -27.86 -2.89 47.61
CA TYR A 4 -27.51 -3.74 46.47
C TYR A 4 -28.23 -3.14 45.25
N ARG A 5 -27.52 -2.38 44.41
CA ARG A 5 -27.85 -2.09 43.00
C ARG A 5 -26.92 -0.98 42.51
N THR A 6 -26.08 -1.30 41.53
CA THR A 6 -25.74 -0.51 40.31
C THR A 6 -24.31 -0.81 39.87
N LEU A 7 -24.04 -2.04 39.42
CA LEU A 7 -22.85 -2.35 38.62
C LEU A 7 -23.15 -3.28 37.41
N ASN A 8 -24.41 -3.35 37.00
CA ASN A 8 -24.81 -4.00 35.75
C ASN A 8 -25.28 -2.96 34.74
N LYS A 9 -24.34 -2.20 34.17
CA LYS A 9 -24.52 -1.44 32.91
C LYS A 9 -23.19 -0.82 32.43
N ILE A 10 -22.16 -1.64 32.25
CA ILE A 10 -21.05 -1.26 31.36
C ILE A 10 -21.22 -2.12 30.12
N SER A 11 -21.79 -1.51 29.08
CA SER A 11 -22.06 -2.17 27.81
C SER A 11 -20.75 -2.62 27.17
N LYS A 12 -20.83 -3.71 26.41
CA LYS A 12 -19.74 -4.30 25.60
C LYS A 12 -19.01 -3.28 24.68
N ASN A 13 -19.52 -2.05 24.52
CA ASN A 13 -18.93 -1.00 23.70
C ASN A 13 -17.70 -0.33 24.33
N HIS A 14 -17.57 -0.27 25.65
CA HIS A 14 -16.39 0.35 26.29
C HIS A 14 -15.12 -0.51 26.19
N PHE A 15 -15.26 -1.83 26.08
CA PHE A 15 -14.11 -2.73 25.93
C PHE A 15 -13.47 -2.65 24.53
N LEU A 16 -14.26 -2.27 23.51
CA LEU A 16 -13.77 -1.94 22.17
C LEU A 16 -13.03 -0.60 22.14
N ILE A 17 -13.50 0.40 22.89
CA ILE A 17 -12.88 1.72 22.98
C ILE A 17 -11.52 1.66 23.70
N LEU A 18 -11.39 0.88 24.77
CA LEU A 18 -10.12 0.73 25.49
C LEU A 18 -9.05 -0.03 24.67
N ARG A 19 -9.47 -0.98 23.81
CA ARG A 19 -8.57 -1.67 22.88
C ARG A 19 -8.01 -0.76 21.79
N ARG A 20 -8.78 0.28 21.42
CA ARG A 20 -8.40 1.29 20.42
C ARG A 20 -7.25 2.18 20.91
N PHE A 21 -7.08 2.33 22.22
CA PHE A 21 -6.07 3.22 22.81
C PHE A 21 -4.70 2.57 23.10
N LEU A 22 -4.58 1.24 23.01
CA LEU A 22 -3.39 0.51 23.49
C LEU A 22 -2.64 -0.27 22.39
N ARG A 23 -2.84 0.05 21.10
CA ARG A 23 -2.18 -0.65 19.98
C ARG A 23 -1.67 0.24 18.84
N THR A 24 -1.36 1.50 19.10
CA THR A 24 -0.76 2.38 18.09
C THR A 24 0.76 2.35 18.17
N ASN A 25 1.37 1.32 17.56
CA ASN A 25 2.76 1.43 17.05
C ASN A 25 2.79 2.09 15.66
N VAL A 26 1.74 2.83 15.28
CA VAL A 26 1.84 3.76 14.15
C VAL A 26 2.67 4.92 14.65
N ILE A 27 3.93 4.97 14.22
CA ILE A 27 4.79 6.14 14.39
C ILE A 27 3.99 7.33 13.89
N SER A 28 3.57 8.22 14.80
CA SER A 28 2.76 9.38 14.47
C SER A 28 3.61 10.38 13.70
N ASN A 29 3.69 10.21 12.38
CA ASN A 29 4.37 11.18 11.53
C ASN A 29 3.47 12.42 11.43
N PRO A 30 3.94 13.60 11.89
CA PRO A 30 3.12 14.81 11.93
C PRO A 30 2.74 15.32 10.55
N HIS A 31 3.28 14.79 9.45
CA HIS A 31 2.91 15.16 8.09
C HIS A 31 1.88 14.24 7.45
N ILE A 32 1.57 13.09 8.05
CA ILE A 32 0.62 12.10 7.50
C ILE A 32 -0.71 12.18 8.24
N LYS A 33 -1.79 12.28 7.49
CA LYS A 33 -3.18 12.18 7.93
C LYS A 33 -3.81 10.95 7.29
N VAL A 34 -4.12 9.95 8.11
CA VAL A 34 -4.85 8.76 7.67
C VAL A 34 -6.34 8.99 7.91
N SER A 35 -7.19 8.64 6.93
CA SER A 35 -8.65 8.72 7.11
C SER A 35 -9.12 7.72 8.17
N GLU A 36 -10.25 8.01 8.82
CA GLU A 36 -10.78 7.13 9.88
C GLU A 36 -11.06 5.71 9.36
N GLU A 37 -11.58 5.60 8.13
CA GLU A 37 -11.86 4.31 7.49
C GLU A 37 -10.58 3.50 7.27
N VAL A 38 -9.52 4.13 6.77
CA VAL A 38 -8.25 3.45 6.50
C VAL A 38 -7.54 3.12 7.81
N GLN A 39 -7.57 4.01 8.80
CA GLN A 39 -7.01 3.77 10.13
C GLN A 39 -7.67 2.56 10.80
N ASP A 40 -9.00 2.50 10.82
CA ASP A 40 -9.74 1.35 11.34
C ASP A 40 -9.40 0.05 10.60
N ALA A 41 -9.26 0.12 9.27
CA ALA A 41 -8.89 -1.02 8.46
C ALA A 41 -7.49 -1.55 8.76
N ILE A 42 -6.50 -0.66 8.93
CA ILE A 42 -5.13 -1.04 9.30
C ILE A 42 -5.12 -1.68 10.70
N GLU A 43 -5.75 -1.04 11.69
CA GLU A 43 -5.81 -1.53 13.08
C GLU A 43 -6.51 -2.90 13.19
N CYS A 44 -7.57 -3.10 12.41
CA CYS A 44 -8.35 -4.34 12.40
C CYS A 44 -7.80 -5.39 11.42
N LYS A 45 -6.67 -5.14 10.75
CA LYS A 45 -6.11 -6.02 9.71
C LYS A 45 -7.14 -6.36 8.62
N LYS A 46 -7.99 -5.40 8.26
CA LYS A 46 -8.91 -5.49 7.12
C LYS A 46 -8.12 -5.29 5.82
N PRO A 47 -8.61 -5.80 4.69
CA PRO A 47 -7.96 -5.62 3.40
C PRO A 47 -7.95 -4.13 2.98
N VAL A 48 -6.77 -3.56 2.80
CA VAL A 48 -6.57 -2.18 2.30
C VAL A 48 -5.77 -2.25 0.99
N VAL A 49 -6.11 -1.38 0.04
CA VAL A 49 -5.36 -1.21 -1.22
C VAL A 49 -5.01 0.27 -1.37
N ALA A 50 -3.72 0.59 -1.36
CA ALA A 50 -3.24 1.93 -1.69
C ALA A 50 -3.47 2.24 -3.18
N LEU A 51 -3.67 3.51 -3.50
CA LEU A 51 -3.81 4.04 -4.86
C LEU A 51 -3.01 5.35 -4.99
N GLU A 52 -2.37 5.58 -6.14
CA GLU A 52 -1.61 6.82 -6.38
C GLU A 52 -2.48 7.96 -6.90
N SER A 53 -1.98 9.20 -6.78
CA SER A 53 -2.66 10.40 -7.27
C SER A 53 -1.97 11.09 -8.45
N THR A 54 -0.79 10.63 -8.89
CA THR A 54 -0.19 11.11 -10.13
C THR A 54 -1.03 10.75 -11.35
N ILE A 55 -1.67 9.58 -11.38
CA ILE A 55 -2.63 9.22 -12.44
C ILE A 55 -3.79 10.23 -12.54
N ILE A 56 -4.20 10.81 -11.41
CA ILE A 56 -5.28 11.81 -11.33
C ILE A 56 -4.80 13.16 -11.84
N THR A 57 -3.62 13.59 -11.40
CA THR A 57 -3.12 14.96 -11.62
C THR A 57 -2.35 15.14 -12.92
N HIS A 58 -1.64 14.11 -13.40
CA HIS A 58 -0.73 14.17 -14.56
C HIS A 58 -0.89 13.00 -15.54
N GLY A 59 -1.66 11.96 -15.17
CA GLY A 59 -1.79 10.75 -15.99
C GLY A 59 -2.98 10.74 -16.95
N MET A 60 -4.02 11.53 -16.67
CA MET A 60 -5.25 11.57 -17.47
C MET A 60 -5.82 12.99 -17.53
N PRO A 61 -6.52 13.36 -18.62
CA PRO A 61 -7.15 14.68 -18.73
C PRO A 61 -8.42 14.78 -17.88
N TYR A 62 -8.73 15.99 -17.41
CA TYR A 62 -10.01 16.31 -16.79
C TYR A 62 -11.16 16.29 -17.82
N PRO A 63 -12.39 15.80 -17.46
CA PRO A 63 -12.81 15.22 -16.19
C PRO A 63 -12.58 13.69 -16.07
N LYS A 64 -11.99 13.07 -17.09
CA LYS A 64 -11.79 11.61 -17.13
C LYS A 64 -10.90 11.10 -15.99
N ASN A 65 -9.94 11.91 -15.54
CA ASN A 65 -9.09 11.62 -14.38
C ASN A 65 -9.89 11.38 -13.10
N VAL A 66 -10.78 12.30 -12.72
CA VAL A 66 -11.64 12.22 -11.53
C VAL A 66 -12.59 11.03 -11.64
N VAL A 67 -13.28 10.91 -12.78
CA VAL A 67 -14.21 9.80 -13.03
C VAL A 67 -13.50 8.45 -12.91
N CYS A 68 -12.30 8.34 -13.48
CA CYS A 68 -11.50 7.12 -13.37
C CYS A 68 -11.09 6.83 -11.92
N ALA A 69 -10.63 7.84 -11.17
CA ALA A 69 -10.21 7.68 -9.77
C ALA A 69 -11.35 7.13 -8.90
N VAL A 70 -12.53 7.75 -8.97
CA VAL A 70 -13.72 7.32 -8.22
C VAL A 70 -14.15 5.92 -8.62
N GLN A 71 -14.13 5.61 -9.92
CA GLN A 71 -14.47 4.27 -10.40
C GLN A 71 -13.48 3.21 -9.92
N VAL A 72 -12.18 3.53 -9.84
CA VAL A 72 -11.14 2.63 -9.32
C VAL A 72 -11.34 2.37 -7.84
N GLU A 73 -11.62 3.40 -7.02
CA GLU A 73 -12.01 3.21 -5.62
C GLU A 73 -13.26 2.31 -5.49
N GLY A 74 -14.25 2.53 -6.34
CA GLY A 74 -15.45 1.69 -6.40
C GLY A 74 -15.16 0.23 -6.75
N VAL A 75 -14.19 -0.05 -7.61
CA VAL A 75 -13.76 -1.43 -7.92
C VAL A 75 -13.14 -2.09 -6.69
N VAL A 76 -12.26 -1.41 -5.97
CA VAL A 76 -11.64 -1.92 -4.74
C VAL A 76 -12.72 -2.27 -3.69
N ARG A 77 -13.68 -1.36 -3.49
CA ARG A 77 -14.81 -1.54 -2.56
C ARG A 77 -15.68 -2.73 -2.91
N LYS A 78 -16.00 -2.92 -4.20
CA LYS A 78 -16.83 -4.04 -4.69
C LYS A 78 -16.22 -5.40 -4.38
N GLN A 79 -14.89 -5.50 -4.32
CA GLN A 79 -14.20 -6.73 -3.97
C GLN A 79 -13.99 -6.92 -2.45
N GLY A 80 -14.54 -6.03 -1.62
CA GLY A 80 -14.47 -6.14 -0.16
C GLY A 80 -13.19 -5.60 0.46
N ALA A 81 -12.42 -4.79 -0.28
CA ALA A 81 -11.25 -4.06 0.24
C ALA A 81 -11.53 -2.56 0.41
N ILE A 82 -10.74 -1.91 1.27
CA ILE A 82 -10.82 -0.47 1.52
C ILE A 82 -9.79 0.24 0.62
N PRO A 83 -10.21 1.17 -0.27
CA PRO A 83 -9.27 1.98 -1.04
C PRO A 83 -8.62 3.06 -0.17
N ALA A 84 -7.33 3.27 -0.38
CA ALA A 84 -6.56 4.33 0.26
C ALA A 84 -5.81 5.13 -0.82
N THR A 85 -6.51 6.05 -1.49
CA THR A 85 -5.84 7.00 -2.40
C THR A 85 -4.92 7.92 -1.61
N ILE A 86 -3.68 8.08 -2.06
CA ILE A 86 -2.64 8.85 -1.35
C ILE A 86 -2.26 10.09 -2.16
N ALA A 87 -2.32 11.27 -1.54
CA ALA A 87 -1.93 12.54 -2.15
C ALA A 87 -1.38 13.52 -1.10
N ILE A 88 -0.83 14.64 -1.56
CA ILE A 88 -0.55 15.79 -0.70
C ILE A 88 -1.59 16.87 -0.97
N ILE A 89 -2.22 17.35 0.09
CA ILE A 89 -3.19 18.44 0.04
C ILE A 89 -2.71 19.50 1.01
N ARG A 90 -2.37 20.68 0.47
CA ARG A 90 -1.94 21.85 1.25
C ARG A 90 -0.86 21.51 2.30
N GLY A 91 0.21 20.84 1.88
CA GLY A 91 1.33 20.47 2.73
C GLY A 91 1.14 19.23 3.60
N LYS A 92 -0.04 18.60 3.59
CA LYS A 92 -0.32 17.39 4.38
C LYS A 92 -0.45 16.18 3.47
N ILE A 93 0.23 15.07 3.81
CA ILE A 93 0.00 13.78 3.15
C ILE A 93 -1.32 13.22 3.67
N HIS A 94 -2.25 12.92 2.77
CA HIS A 94 -3.52 12.27 3.07
C HIS A 94 -3.48 10.83 2.57
N VAL A 95 -3.93 9.89 3.40
CA VAL A 95 -4.09 8.47 3.08
C VAL A 95 -5.57 8.11 3.22
N GLY A 96 -6.22 7.86 2.08
CA GLY A 96 -7.68 7.80 1.98
C GLY A 96 -8.25 9.18 1.72
N LEU A 97 -8.56 9.46 0.45
CA LEU A 97 -9.12 10.74 0.02
C LEU A 97 -10.65 10.71 0.05
N SER A 98 -11.27 11.87 0.26
CA SER A 98 -12.68 12.07 -0.05
C SER A 98 -12.89 12.33 -1.55
N GLU A 99 -14.12 12.19 -2.04
CA GLU A 99 -14.44 12.60 -3.42
C GLU A 99 -14.15 14.09 -3.65
N THR A 100 -14.34 14.95 -2.65
CA THR A 100 -14.00 16.37 -2.72
C THR A 100 -12.50 16.58 -2.91
N ASP A 101 -11.67 15.83 -2.20
CA ASP A 101 -10.22 15.86 -2.35
C ASP A 101 -9.79 15.40 -3.76
N ILE A 102 -10.39 14.33 -4.27
CA ILE A 102 -10.12 13.83 -5.63
C ILE A 102 -10.49 14.88 -6.68
N ASN A 103 -11.66 15.53 -6.54
CA ASN A 103 -12.09 16.59 -7.44
C ASN A 103 -11.12 17.78 -7.42
N MET A 104 -10.69 18.22 -6.23
CA MET A 104 -9.73 19.31 -6.07
C MET A 104 -8.39 19.01 -6.75
N LEU A 105 -7.90 17.77 -6.66
CA LEU A 105 -6.66 17.35 -7.31
C LEU A 105 -6.82 17.21 -8.82
N GLY A 106 -7.97 16.74 -9.30
CA GLY A 106 -8.19 16.48 -10.72
C GLY A 106 -8.48 17.73 -11.55
N ASP A 107 -9.10 18.75 -10.96
CA ASP A 107 -9.39 20.02 -11.63
C ASP A 107 -8.23 21.01 -11.47
N THR A 108 -7.34 21.00 -12.47
CA THR A 108 -6.15 21.85 -12.47
C THR A 108 -6.44 23.33 -12.75
N SER A 109 -7.69 23.71 -13.04
CA SER A 109 -8.08 25.12 -13.12
C SER A 109 -8.09 25.77 -11.72
N SER A 110 -8.35 24.97 -10.69
CA SER A 110 -8.44 25.40 -9.29
C SER A 110 -7.14 25.24 -8.49
N SER A 111 -6.27 24.32 -8.92
CA SER A 111 -4.98 24.06 -8.27
C SER A 111 -3.95 23.57 -9.29
N LYS A 112 -2.64 23.74 -9.04
CA LYS A 112 -1.59 23.13 -9.87
C LYS A 112 -0.81 22.12 -9.03
N PRO A 113 -1.32 20.88 -8.86
CA PRO A 113 -0.63 19.89 -8.05
C PRO A 113 0.76 19.58 -8.61
N ILE A 114 1.75 19.44 -7.73
CA ILE A 114 3.10 19.04 -8.13
C ILE A 114 3.17 17.52 -8.27
N LYS A 115 3.69 17.02 -9.40
CA LYS A 115 4.08 15.60 -9.52
C LYS A 115 5.18 15.30 -8.51
N THR A 116 4.87 14.47 -7.52
CA THR A 116 5.65 14.34 -6.29
C THR A 116 6.23 12.93 -6.15
N SER A 117 7.54 12.81 -6.30
CA SER A 117 8.32 11.62 -5.96
C SER A 117 9.01 11.79 -4.59
N ARG A 118 9.78 10.80 -4.13
CA ARG A 118 10.47 10.83 -2.83
C ARG A 118 11.26 12.13 -2.61
N ARG A 119 11.99 12.60 -3.62
CA ARG A 119 12.79 13.84 -3.53
C ARG A 119 11.96 15.12 -3.41
N ASP A 120 10.71 15.09 -3.89
CA ASP A 120 9.85 16.27 -3.93
C ASP A 120 9.03 16.41 -2.62
N LEU A 121 8.85 15.32 -1.85
CA LEU A 121 7.98 15.29 -0.66
C LEU A 121 8.23 16.44 0.31
N ALA A 122 9.49 16.60 0.75
CA ALA A 122 9.85 17.63 1.73
C ALA A 122 9.53 19.05 1.23
N TYR A 123 9.83 19.31 -0.04
CA TYR A 123 9.57 20.62 -0.67
C TYR A 123 8.07 20.92 -0.76
N VAL A 124 7.27 19.95 -1.23
CA VAL A 124 5.81 20.14 -1.38
C VAL A 124 5.14 20.31 -0.01
N ILE A 125 5.59 19.57 1.00
CA ILE A 125 5.11 19.66 2.38
C ILE A 125 5.46 21.01 3.01
N SER A 126 6.72 21.43 2.95
CA SER A 126 7.19 22.65 3.60
C SER A 126 6.59 23.94 3.03
N ASN A 127 6.18 23.90 1.76
CA ASN A 127 5.58 25.04 1.07
C ASN A 127 4.05 24.98 1.06
N GLU A 128 3.44 24.10 1.87
CA GLU A 128 1.99 23.95 1.95
C GLU A 128 1.31 23.73 0.59
N MET A 129 2.00 23.06 -0.33
CA MET A 129 1.53 22.82 -1.68
C MET A 129 0.70 21.53 -1.77
N SER A 130 -0.12 21.41 -2.81
CA SER A 130 -0.75 20.14 -3.17
C SER A 130 0.11 19.37 -4.17
N GLY A 131 0.05 18.05 -4.13
CA GLY A 131 0.87 17.19 -4.98
C GLY A 131 0.23 15.84 -5.25
N GLY A 132 0.34 15.40 -6.50
CA GLY A 132 0.04 14.02 -6.89
C GLY A 132 1.23 13.14 -6.56
N THR A 133 1.07 12.15 -5.70
CA THR A 133 2.13 11.18 -5.39
C THR A 133 2.32 10.23 -6.57
N THR A 134 3.57 10.05 -6.98
CA THR A 134 3.97 9.02 -7.95
C THR A 134 3.99 7.65 -7.29
N VAL A 135 4.11 6.57 -8.05
CA VAL A 135 4.37 5.21 -7.56
C VAL A 135 5.38 5.19 -6.41
N CYS A 136 6.58 5.79 -6.57
CA CYS A 136 7.57 5.94 -5.50
C CYS A 136 7.02 6.65 -4.24
N GLY A 137 6.37 7.81 -4.40
CA GLY A 137 5.81 8.55 -3.28
C GLY A 137 4.68 7.79 -2.56
N THR A 138 3.85 7.08 -3.32
CA THR A 138 2.76 6.26 -2.81
C THR A 138 3.29 5.04 -2.05
N ILE A 139 4.29 4.34 -2.60
CA ILE A 139 4.95 3.21 -1.93
C ILE A 139 5.49 3.63 -0.57
N LEU A 140 6.27 4.72 -0.54
CA LEU A 140 6.89 5.23 0.68
C LEU A 140 5.85 5.46 1.78
N VAL A 141 4.77 6.18 1.46
CA VAL A 141 3.72 6.49 2.43
C VAL A 141 2.95 5.25 2.83
N ALA A 142 2.57 4.40 1.87
CA ALA A 142 1.81 3.18 2.13
C ALA A 142 2.58 2.20 3.04
N ASP A 143 3.87 1.99 2.77
CA ASP A 143 4.75 1.17 3.60
C ASP A 143 4.87 1.74 5.02
N GLN A 144 5.04 3.06 5.14
CA GLN A 144 5.14 3.76 6.43
C GLN A 144 3.87 3.64 7.29
N VAL A 145 2.67 3.60 6.68
CA VAL A 145 1.41 3.40 7.41
C VAL A 145 0.98 1.94 7.50
N GLY A 146 1.77 1.00 6.97
CA GLY A 146 1.51 -0.43 7.06
C GLY A 146 0.44 -0.96 6.09
N ILE A 147 0.25 -0.32 4.94
CA ILE A 147 -0.60 -0.82 3.84
C ILE A 147 0.28 -1.66 2.90
N PRO A 148 0.04 -2.98 2.80
CA PRO A 148 0.97 -3.87 2.10
C PRO A 148 0.69 -4.07 0.61
N VAL A 149 -0.42 -3.55 0.09
CA VAL A 149 -0.85 -3.77 -1.29
C VAL A 149 -1.17 -2.43 -1.94
N PHE A 150 -0.62 -2.20 -3.12
CA PHE A 150 -0.77 -0.98 -3.92
C PHE A 150 -1.15 -1.35 -5.35
N ALA A 151 -2.18 -0.70 -5.91
CA ALA A 151 -2.53 -0.82 -7.33
C ALA A 151 -2.19 0.45 -8.11
N THR A 152 -1.56 0.29 -9.27
CA THR A 152 -1.30 1.37 -10.23
C THR A 152 -1.51 0.88 -11.66
N GLY A 153 -1.48 1.78 -12.63
CA GLY A 153 -1.56 1.39 -14.03
C GLY A 153 -0.29 0.66 -14.45
N GLY A 154 0.85 1.32 -14.29
CA GLY A 154 2.17 0.83 -14.69
C GLY A 154 3.23 1.57 -13.89
N ILE A 155 4.24 0.86 -13.41
CA ILE A 155 5.34 1.51 -12.69
C ILE A 155 6.21 2.31 -13.66
N GLY A 156 6.97 3.27 -13.16
CA GLY A 156 8.13 3.80 -13.87
C GLY A 156 9.24 2.75 -13.97
N GLY A 157 10.31 3.07 -14.69
CA GLY A 157 11.39 2.12 -14.93
C GLY A 157 12.59 2.79 -15.57
N VAL A 158 13.42 1.98 -16.22
CA VAL A 158 14.55 2.45 -17.01
C VAL A 158 14.03 3.02 -18.32
N HIS A 159 14.37 4.27 -18.65
CA HIS A 159 13.94 4.87 -19.91
C HIS A 159 14.75 4.32 -21.09
N ARG A 160 14.17 4.38 -22.29
CA ARG A 160 14.88 4.05 -23.53
C ARG A 160 16.06 5.03 -23.71
N GLY A 161 17.27 4.51 -23.91
CA GLY A 161 18.50 5.31 -23.99
C GLY A 161 19.16 5.67 -22.65
N ALA A 162 18.70 5.09 -21.53
CA ALA A 162 19.27 5.35 -20.20
C ALA A 162 20.74 4.97 -20.05
N ASP A 163 21.30 4.15 -20.94
CA ASP A 163 22.75 3.88 -21.04
C ASP A 163 23.57 5.16 -21.31
N LYS A 164 22.93 6.21 -21.85
CA LYS A 164 23.54 7.52 -22.07
C LYS A 164 23.00 8.59 -21.14
N THR A 165 21.69 8.58 -20.88
CA THR A 165 21.00 9.66 -20.16
C THR A 165 20.91 9.43 -18.66
N PHE A 166 21.08 8.19 -18.20
CA PHE A 166 20.86 7.78 -16.81
C PHE A 166 19.42 8.09 -16.30
N ASP A 167 18.46 8.26 -17.21
CA ASP A 167 17.05 8.51 -16.86
C ASP A 167 16.38 7.21 -16.36
N VAL A 168 16.40 7.04 -15.04
CA VAL A 168 15.86 5.87 -14.34
C VAL A 168 14.90 6.33 -13.26
N SER A 169 13.69 5.75 -13.27
CA SER A 169 12.66 6.09 -12.29
C SER A 169 13.08 5.74 -10.87
N ALA A 170 12.85 6.66 -9.94
CA ALA A 170 12.99 6.44 -8.50
C ALA A 170 12.08 5.32 -7.97
N ASP A 171 11.04 4.94 -8.72
CA ASP A 171 10.16 3.81 -8.38
C ASP A 171 10.95 2.52 -8.14
N LEU A 172 12.01 2.27 -8.94
CA LEU A 172 12.78 1.03 -8.85
C LEU A 172 13.60 0.96 -7.56
N ILE A 173 14.19 2.07 -7.15
CA ILE A 173 14.94 2.17 -5.89
C ILE A 173 14.00 2.11 -4.68
N GLU A 174 12.80 2.68 -4.79
CA GLU A 174 11.80 2.58 -3.73
C GLU A 174 11.32 1.14 -3.54
N LEU A 175 11.05 0.44 -4.64
CA LEU A 175 10.68 -0.98 -4.62
C LEU A 175 11.77 -1.82 -3.95
N GLY A 176 13.06 -1.51 -4.12
CA GLY A 176 14.14 -2.23 -3.45
C GLY A 176 14.26 -2.00 -1.93
N LYS A 177 13.45 -1.10 -1.35
CA LYS A 177 13.58 -0.68 0.07
C LYS A 177 12.29 -0.79 0.89
N SER A 178 11.15 -0.96 0.24
CA SER A 178 9.82 -0.95 0.90
C SER A 178 9.12 -2.28 0.75
N GLY A 179 8.58 -2.79 1.85
CA GLY A 179 7.94 -4.11 1.94
C GLY A 179 6.50 -4.11 1.42
N ILE A 180 6.32 -3.72 0.14
CA ILE A 180 4.99 -3.54 -0.47
C ILE A 180 4.82 -4.38 -1.73
N ALA A 181 3.60 -4.86 -1.96
CA ALA A 181 3.18 -5.50 -3.20
C ALA A 181 2.53 -4.49 -4.14
N VAL A 182 3.17 -4.27 -5.29
CA VAL A 182 2.68 -3.39 -6.36
C VAL A 182 2.07 -4.23 -7.47
N ILE A 183 0.79 -3.99 -7.73
CA ILE A 183 0.02 -4.62 -8.80
C ILE A 183 -0.08 -3.60 -9.93
N SER A 184 0.48 -3.93 -11.09
CA SER A 184 0.46 -3.06 -12.26
C SER A 184 0.45 -3.89 -13.54
N SER A 185 0.18 -3.26 -14.68
CA SER A 185 0.31 -3.89 -16.00
C SER A 185 1.74 -3.88 -16.51
N GLY A 186 2.68 -4.22 -15.63
CA GLY A 186 4.11 -4.10 -15.85
C GLY A 186 4.60 -2.67 -15.69
N VAL A 187 5.55 -2.28 -16.53
CA VAL A 187 6.12 -0.92 -16.60
C VAL A 187 5.43 -0.15 -17.73
N LYS A 188 5.35 1.18 -17.64
CA LYS A 188 4.78 2.01 -18.72
C LYS A 188 5.45 1.70 -20.07
N SER A 189 4.67 1.59 -21.15
CA SER A 189 5.13 1.13 -22.47
C SER A 189 6.24 1.98 -23.12
N ILE A 190 6.39 3.22 -22.67
CA ILE A 190 7.43 4.17 -23.12
C ILE A 190 8.84 3.81 -22.60
N LEU A 191 8.95 2.82 -21.71
CA LEU A 191 10.18 2.44 -21.02
C LEU A 191 10.90 1.27 -21.72
N ASP A 192 12.10 0.97 -21.24
CA ASP A 192 12.91 -0.18 -21.64
C ASP A 192 12.63 -1.35 -20.68
N ILE A 193 11.82 -2.32 -21.13
CA ILE A 193 11.36 -3.45 -20.30
C ILE A 193 12.53 -4.34 -19.89
N PRO A 194 13.39 -4.84 -20.81
CA PRO A 194 14.54 -5.66 -20.42
C PRO A 194 15.44 -4.99 -19.38
N LYS A 195 15.85 -3.73 -19.60
CA LYS A 195 16.71 -3.03 -18.61
C LYS A 195 15.99 -2.81 -17.28
N THR A 196 14.68 -2.62 -17.29
CA THR A 196 13.91 -2.47 -16.05
C THR A 196 13.88 -3.77 -15.25
N LEU A 197 13.73 -4.93 -15.91
CA LEU A 197 13.76 -6.23 -15.23
C LEU A 197 15.12 -6.51 -14.59
N GLU A 198 16.22 -6.26 -15.31
CA GLU A 198 17.59 -6.37 -14.79
C GLU A 198 17.83 -5.43 -13.58
N TYR A 199 17.32 -4.21 -13.65
CA TYR A 199 17.43 -3.26 -12.54
C TYR A 199 16.64 -3.73 -11.32
N LEU A 200 15.42 -4.26 -11.51
CA LEU A 200 14.60 -4.81 -10.43
C LEU A 200 15.26 -6.03 -9.78
N GLU A 201 15.89 -6.91 -10.56
CA GLU A 201 16.71 -8.00 -10.05
C GLU A 201 17.86 -7.47 -9.18
N THR A 202 18.59 -6.47 -9.67
CA THR A 202 19.69 -5.83 -8.92
C THR A 202 19.21 -5.21 -7.60
N GLN A 203 17.99 -4.67 -7.57
CA GLN A 203 17.37 -4.11 -6.36
C GLN A 203 16.76 -5.18 -5.43
N GLY A 204 16.83 -6.46 -5.78
CA GLY A 204 16.26 -7.55 -4.99
C GLY A 204 14.73 -7.56 -4.97
N VAL A 205 14.08 -6.98 -5.98
CA VAL A 205 12.62 -6.88 -6.07
C VAL A 205 12.05 -8.16 -6.65
N PHE A 206 11.06 -8.75 -5.99
CA PHE A 206 10.34 -9.89 -6.56
C PHE A 206 9.55 -9.44 -7.80
N VAL A 207 9.62 -10.20 -8.89
CA VAL A 207 8.81 -9.95 -10.10
C VAL A 207 8.08 -11.22 -10.51
N GLY A 208 6.76 -11.16 -10.66
CA GLY A 208 5.97 -12.27 -11.15
C GLY A 208 4.84 -11.83 -12.08
N THR A 209 4.66 -12.52 -13.20
CA THR A 209 3.49 -12.31 -14.07
C THR A 209 2.28 -13.02 -13.49
N PHE A 210 1.15 -12.32 -13.42
CA PHE A 210 -0.13 -12.88 -13.00
C PHE A 210 -0.81 -13.60 -14.16
N GLY A 211 -1.16 -14.88 -13.98
CA GLY A 211 -1.80 -15.74 -14.99
C GLY A 211 -1.08 -17.08 -15.18
N ASP A 212 -1.19 -17.66 -16.37
CA ASP A 212 -0.67 -19.00 -16.69
C ASP A 212 0.66 -18.99 -17.47
N SER A 213 1.22 -17.80 -17.72
CA SER A 213 2.46 -17.61 -18.47
C SER A 213 3.37 -16.64 -17.74
N ASN A 214 4.69 -16.77 -17.96
CA ASN A 214 5.67 -15.80 -17.48
C ASN A 214 5.92 -14.66 -18.46
N GLU A 215 5.16 -14.55 -19.55
CA GLU A 215 5.25 -13.42 -20.48
C GLU A 215 4.99 -12.09 -19.74
N PHE A 216 5.95 -11.17 -19.75
CA PHE A 216 5.82 -9.90 -19.07
C PHE A 216 4.92 -8.96 -19.89
N PRO A 217 3.88 -8.33 -19.31
CA PRO A 217 3.02 -7.41 -20.04
C PRO A 217 3.70 -6.05 -20.29
N ALA A 218 3.41 -5.44 -21.44
CA ALA A 218 3.92 -4.12 -21.84
C ALA A 218 2.84 -3.04 -21.72
N PHE A 219 2.22 -2.91 -20.53
CA PHE A 219 1.19 -1.92 -20.23
C PHE A 219 -0.08 -2.06 -21.10
N TYR A 220 -0.08 -1.50 -22.31
CA TYR A 220 -1.18 -1.61 -23.27
C TYR A 220 -1.25 -2.98 -23.96
N SER A 221 -0.16 -3.73 -23.93
CA SER A 221 -0.04 -5.02 -24.61
C SER A 221 0.13 -6.15 -23.62
N ARG A 222 -0.53 -7.28 -23.90
CA ARG A 222 -0.47 -8.47 -23.03
C ARG A 222 0.89 -9.18 -23.07
N LYS A 223 1.66 -8.97 -24.14
CA LYS A 223 2.96 -9.59 -24.40
C LYS A 223 3.98 -8.51 -24.74
N SER A 224 5.23 -8.72 -24.35
CA SER A 224 6.33 -7.78 -24.57
C SER A 224 7.56 -8.42 -25.24
N GLY A 225 7.57 -9.75 -25.36
CA GLY A 225 8.76 -10.53 -25.71
C GLY A 225 9.71 -10.73 -24.53
N SER A 226 9.49 -10.08 -23.39
CA SER A 226 10.26 -10.26 -22.15
C SER A 226 9.54 -11.23 -21.21
N LYS A 227 10.27 -11.87 -20.31
CA LYS A 227 9.72 -12.83 -19.33
C LYS A 227 9.98 -12.40 -17.90
N SER A 228 8.97 -12.55 -17.04
CA SER A 228 9.15 -12.54 -15.59
C SER A 228 9.92 -13.77 -15.11
N PRO A 229 10.66 -13.69 -14.00
CA PRO A 229 11.29 -14.86 -13.40
C PRO A 229 10.25 -15.85 -12.82
N TYR A 230 9.08 -15.36 -12.41
CA TYR A 230 8.03 -16.20 -11.79
C TYR A 230 6.65 -16.03 -12.44
N ILE A 231 5.81 -17.06 -12.27
CA ILE A 231 4.39 -17.08 -12.63
C ILE A 231 3.56 -17.10 -11.34
N VAL A 232 2.50 -16.30 -11.28
CA VAL A 232 1.59 -16.21 -10.13
C VAL A 232 0.16 -16.45 -10.60
N GLN A 233 -0.36 -17.64 -10.32
CA GLN A 233 -1.62 -18.11 -10.93
C GLN A 233 -2.89 -17.59 -10.26
N SER A 234 -2.81 -17.06 -9.03
CA SER A 234 -4.00 -16.65 -8.29
C SER A 234 -3.72 -15.61 -7.21
N ALA A 235 -4.79 -14.92 -6.80
CA ALA A 235 -4.74 -13.97 -5.69
C ALA A 235 -4.31 -14.63 -4.37
N LYS A 236 -4.74 -15.88 -4.14
CA LYS A 236 -4.33 -16.67 -2.98
C LYS A 236 -2.82 -16.94 -2.98
N LYS A 237 -2.25 -17.30 -4.13
CA LYS A 237 -0.81 -17.56 -4.24
C LYS A 237 0.00 -16.27 -4.08
N ALA A 238 -0.46 -15.16 -4.67
CA ALA A 238 0.15 -13.84 -4.45
C ALA A 238 0.13 -13.45 -2.96
N ALA A 239 -1.01 -13.62 -2.28
CA ALA A 239 -1.14 -13.35 -0.86
C ALA A 239 -0.19 -14.20 0.01
N GLN A 240 0.03 -15.47 -0.35
CA GLN A 240 1.01 -16.33 0.32
C GLN A 240 2.44 -15.81 0.15
N ILE A 241 2.83 -15.40 -1.06
CA ILE A 241 4.15 -14.81 -1.33
C ILE A 241 4.36 -13.55 -0.49
N ILE A 242 3.36 -12.66 -0.48
CA ILE A 242 3.38 -11.42 0.31
C ILE A 242 3.53 -11.76 1.80
N LYS A 243 2.74 -12.70 2.32
CA LYS A 243 2.82 -13.12 3.72
C LYS A 243 4.21 -13.68 4.05
N SER A 244 4.76 -14.57 3.23
CA SER A 244 6.09 -15.14 3.46
C SER A 244 7.18 -14.07 3.50
N SER A 245 7.13 -13.07 2.63
CA SER A 245 8.07 -11.94 2.67
C SER A 245 7.91 -11.08 3.92
N MET A 246 6.68 -10.91 4.42
CA MET A 246 6.45 -10.22 5.70
C MET A 246 6.99 -11.03 6.88
N ASP A 247 6.76 -12.34 6.88
CA ASP A 247 7.21 -13.24 7.96
C ASP A 247 8.75 -13.30 8.02
N MET A 248 9.42 -13.20 6.87
CA MET A 248 10.88 -13.14 6.75
C MET A 248 11.46 -11.73 6.92
N ASP A 249 10.62 -10.71 7.03
CA ASP A 249 11.00 -9.30 7.09
C ASP A 249 12.00 -8.86 5.99
N LEU A 250 11.78 -9.27 4.74
CA LEU A 250 12.75 -9.07 3.64
C LEU A 250 13.05 -7.60 3.30
N LYS A 251 12.21 -6.66 3.74
CA LYS A 251 12.30 -5.22 3.43
C LYS A 251 12.54 -4.92 1.93
N SER A 252 11.91 -5.71 1.06
CA SER A 252 11.93 -5.53 -0.39
C SER A 252 10.53 -5.65 -0.97
N GLY A 253 10.29 -4.93 -2.04
CA GLY A 253 9.01 -4.84 -2.72
C GLY A 253 8.75 -6.00 -3.67
N MET A 254 7.54 -6.02 -4.19
CA MET A 254 7.09 -7.02 -5.15
C MET A 254 6.35 -6.36 -6.30
N LEU A 255 6.63 -6.79 -7.52
CA LEU A 255 5.89 -6.44 -8.71
C LEU A 255 5.09 -7.65 -9.19
N PHE A 256 3.76 -7.56 -9.07
CA PHE A 256 2.83 -8.50 -9.69
C PHE A 256 2.35 -7.90 -11.00
N ALA A 257 2.94 -8.34 -12.11
CA ALA A 257 2.65 -7.83 -13.44
C ALA A 257 1.38 -8.48 -14.01
N VAL A 258 0.29 -7.72 -14.13
CA VAL A 258 -1.04 -8.17 -14.54
C VAL A 258 -1.31 -7.76 -16.00
N PRO A 259 -1.43 -8.72 -16.94
CA PRO A 259 -1.78 -8.40 -18.31
C PRO A 259 -3.13 -7.69 -18.42
N ILE A 260 -3.19 -6.64 -19.24
CA ILE A 260 -4.44 -5.93 -19.58
C ILE A 260 -5.50 -6.91 -20.12
N PRO A 261 -6.80 -6.74 -19.80
CA PRO A 261 -7.84 -7.59 -20.38
C PRO A 261 -7.82 -7.57 -21.90
N GLU A 262 -7.99 -8.73 -22.52
CA GLU A 262 -7.81 -8.95 -23.97
C GLU A 262 -8.62 -7.99 -24.83
N LYS A 263 -9.88 -7.72 -24.47
CA LYS A 263 -10.76 -6.80 -25.20
C LYS A 263 -10.27 -5.34 -25.28
N TYR A 264 -9.31 -4.96 -24.44
CA TYR A 264 -8.71 -3.63 -24.40
C TYR A 264 -7.22 -3.63 -24.79
N ALA A 265 -6.67 -4.79 -25.14
CA ALA A 265 -5.26 -4.91 -25.48
C ALA A 265 -4.97 -4.28 -26.85
N LEU A 266 -3.80 -3.64 -26.96
CA LEU A 266 -3.27 -3.12 -28.21
C LEU A 266 -2.05 -3.98 -28.62
N SER A 267 -1.80 -4.11 -29.93
CA SER A 267 -0.62 -4.82 -30.44
C SER A 267 0.66 -4.17 -29.91
N TYR A 268 1.62 -5.00 -29.52
CA TYR A 268 2.90 -4.54 -29.01
C TYR A 268 3.70 -3.80 -30.10
N GLU A 269 3.66 -4.33 -31.31
CA GLU A 269 4.31 -3.78 -32.50
C GLU A 269 3.73 -2.40 -32.83
N THR A 270 2.39 -2.29 -32.94
CA THR A 270 1.72 -1.01 -33.20
C THR A 270 2.01 0.01 -32.11
N MET A 271 2.01 -0.39 -30.83
CA MET A 271 2.33 0.54 -29.75
C MET A 271 3.78 1.00 -29.77
N ASN A 272 4.72 0.13 -30.14
CA ASN A 272 6.13 0.50 -30.29
C ASN A 272 6.33 1.52 -31.42
N GLU A 273 5.69 1.32 -32.58
CA GLU A 273 5.73 2.30 -33.68
C GLU A 273 5.22 3.67 -33.24
N VAL A 274 4.08 3.71 -32.53
CA VAL A 274 3.51 4.95 -31.98
C VAL A 274 4.45 5.61 -30.99
N ILE A 275 5.09 4.84 -30.11
CA ILE A 275 6.03 5.36 -29.11
C ILE A 275 7.29 5.91 -29.78
N GLU A 276 7.83 5.23 -30.80
CA GLU A 276 8.97 5.74 -31.56
C GLU A 276 8.65 7.04 -32.29
N GLN A 277 7.45 7.17 -32.85
CA GLN A 277 6.98 8.43 -33.44
C GLN A 277 6.87 9.54 -32.38
N ALA A 278 6.35 9.23 -31.19
CA ALA A 278 6.26 10.18 -30.08
C ALA A 278 7.65 10.63 -29.59
N LEU A 279 8.62 9.72 -29.50
CA LEU A 279 9.99 10.02 -29.12
C LEU A 279 10.70 10.90 -30.16
N LYS A 280 10.51 10.63 -31.46
CA LYS A 280 11.06 11.46 -32.55
C LYS A 280 10.47 12.88 -32.57
N SER A 281 9.26 13.05 -32.08
CA SER A 281 8.57 14.34 -32.03
C SER A 281 8.84 15.14 -30.75
N MET A 282 9.58 14.56 -29.81
CA MET A 282 9.90 15.18 -28.53
C MET A 282 10.96 16.27 -28.71
N ASP A 283 10.83 17.36 -27.95
CA ASP A 283 11.88 18.37 -27.86
C ASP A 283 13.17 17.72 -27.33
N PRO A 284 14.32 17.85 -28.02
CA PRO A 284 15.58 17.26 -27.59
C PRO A 284 16.07 17.77 -26.22
N HIS A 285 15.55 18.91 -25.74
CA HIS A 285 15.87 19.47 -24.42
C HIS A 285 14.87 19.05 -23.32
N MET A 286 13.85 18.26 -23.65
CA MET A 286 12.89 17.78 -22.66
C MET A 286 13.48 16.65 -21.82
N GLU A 287 13.61 16.90 -20.51
CA GLU A 287 14.25 15.98 -19.59
C GLU A 287 13.47 15.74 -18.30
N GLY A 288 13.79 14.65 -17.61
CA GLY A 288 13.31 14.34 -16.28
C GLY A 288 11.78 14.20 -16.17
N LYS A 289 11.18 14.83 -15.15
CA LYS A 289 9.80 14.53 -14.74
C LYS A 289 8.71 14.90 -15.76
N GLN A 290 9.07 15.69 -16.78
CA GLN A 290 8.18 16.13 -17.87
C GLN A 290 8.05 15.09 -19.01
N VAL A 291 9.02 14.18 -19.16
CA VAL A 291 9.09 13.22 -20.27
C VAL A 291 7.88 12.28 -20.28
N THR A 292 7.56 11.64 -19.15
CA THR A 292 6.45 10.67 -19.10
C THR A 292 5.08 11.30 -19.40
N PRO A 293 4.65 12.41 -18.77
CA PRO A 293 3.37 13.04 -19.12
C PRO A 293 3.28 13.46 -20.59
N TYR A 294 4.37 13.99 -21.16
CA TYR A 294 4.42 14.35 -22.58
C TYR A 294 4.21 13.12 -23.47
N LEU A 295 4.98 12.05 -23.26
CA LEU A 295 4.89 10.85 -24.10
C LEU A 295 3.51 10.19 -24.01
N LEU A 296 2.91 10.10 -22.82
CA LEU A 296 1.55 9.56 -22.68
C LEU A 296 0.50 10.41 -23.40
N SER A 297 0.65 11.74 -23.38
CA SER A 297 -0.23 12.65 -24.13
C SER A 297 -0.09 12.45 -25.64
N GLN A 298 1.14 12.32 -26.16
CA GLN A 298 1.36 12.08 -27.57
C GLN A 298 0.87 10.71 -28.03
N VAL A 299 1.10 9.65 -27.24
CA VAL A 299 0.54 8.32 -27.51
C VAL A 299 -1.00 8.37 -27.54
N ALA A 300 -1.64 9.11 -26.63
CA ALA A 300 -3.09 9.29 -26.65
C ALA A 300 -3.60 9.95 -27.94
N LYS A 301 -2.90 10.98 -28.43
CA LYS A 301 -3.26 11.63 -29.70
C LYS A 301 -3.05 10.72 -30.90
N LEU A 302 -1.89 10.08 -31.01
CA LEU A 302 -1.52 9.19 -32.13
C LEU A 302 -2.41 7.94 -32.20
N THR A 303 -2.98 7.51 -31.08
CA THR A 303 -3.94 6.38 -31.03
C THR A 303 -5.40 6.80 -31.07
N SER A 304 -5.69 8.08 -31.35
CA SER A 304 -7.04 8.66 -31.35
C SER A 304 -7.84 8.31 -30.08
N GLY A 305 -7.18 8.31 -28.92
CA GLY A 305 -7.78 8.03 -27.62
C GLY A 305 -7.84 6.56 -27.20
N LYS A 306 -7.56 5.59 -28.08
CA LYS A 306 -7.60 4.15 -27.73
C LYS A 306 -6.69 3.78 -26.57
N SER A 307 -5.47 4.34 -26.52
CA SER A 307 -4.55 4.10 -25.40
C SER A 307 -5.08 4.62 -24.06
N LEU A 308 -5.90 5.68 -24.05
CA LEU A 308 -6.53 6.16 -22.82
C LEU A 308 -7.63 5.19 -22.35
N GLU A 309 -8.42 4.63 -23.26
CA GLU A 309 -9.41 3.59 -22.93
C GLU A 309 -8.73 2.34 -22.36
N SER A 310 -7.65 1.88 -22.99
CA SER A 310 -6.80 0.80 -22.48
C SER A 310 -6.22 1.13 -21.11
N ASN A 311 -5.76 2.37 -20.88
CA ASN A 311 -5.22 2.81 -19.59
C ASN A 311 -6.27 2.79 -18.47
N ILE A 312 -7.51 3.20 -18.75
CA ILE A 312 -8.62 3.13 -17.80
C ILE A 312 -8.99 1.66 -17.52
N ALA A 313 -9.00 0.81 -18.54
CA ALA A 313 -9.31 -0.60 -18.38
C ALA A 313 -8.26 -1.35 -17.54
N LEU A 314 -6.98 -1.10 -17.80
CA LEU A 314 -5.89 -1.78 -17.10
C LEU A 314 -5.83 -1.35 -15.62
N ILE A 315 -6.02 -0.07 -15.28
CA ILE A 315 -5.99 0.34 -13.86
C ILE A 315 -7.14 -0.27 -13.07
N LYS A 316 -8.34 -0.37 -13.66
CA LYS A 316 -9.48 -1.06 -13.04
C LYS A 316 -9.20 -2.54 -12.83
N ASN A 317 -8.60 -3.20 -13.82
CA ASN A 317 -8.20 -4.61 -13.70
C ASN A 317 -7.16 -4.81 -12.60
N ASN A 318 -6.14 -3.94 -12.54
CA ASN A 318 -5.09 -3.98 -11.53
C ASN A 318 -5.66 -3.75 -10.12
N ALA A 319 -6.56 -2.78 -9.96
CA ALA A 319 -7.25 -2.51 -8.70
C ALA A 319 -8.12 -3.69 -8.24
N MET A 320 -8.81 -4.35 -9.17
CA MET A 320 -9.58 -5.57 -8.88
C MET A 320 -8.68 -6.71 -8.40
N VAL A 321 -7.56 -6.97 -9.10
CA VAL A 321 -6.60 -8.02 -8.71
C VAL A 321 -5.96 -7.69 -7.36
N ALA A 322 -5.54 -6.44 -7.14
CA ALA A 322 -4.99 -5.98 -5.87
C ALA A 322 -5.97 -6.15 -4.71
N ALA A 323 -7.24 -5.82 -4.91
CA ALA A 323 -8.28 -6.01 -3.89
C ALA A 323 -8.46 -7.49 -3.54
N ASN A 324 -8.54 -8.38 -4.55
CA ASN A 324 -8.62 -9.82 -4.33
C ASN A 324 -7.39 -10.35 -3.56
N ILE A 325 -6.19 -9.89 -3.90
CA ILE A 325 -4.95 -10.25 -3.19
C ILE A 325 -5.00 -9.76 -1.74
N SER A 326 -5.41 -8.51 -1.51
CA SER A 326 -5.50 -7.92 -0.17
C SER A 326 -6.51 -8.67 0.71
N VAL A 327 -7.64 -9.09 0.14
CA VAL A 327 -8.65 -9.93 0.83
C VAL A 327 -8.09 -11.28 1.22
N GLU A 328 -7.40 -11.99 0.31
CA GLU A 328 -6.75 -13.27 0.62
C GLU A 328 -5.66 -13.11 1.68
N LEU A 329 -4.86 -12.04 1.61
CA LEU A 329 -3.84 -11.73 2.62
C LEU A 329 -4.47 -11.47 4.00
N ALA A 330 -5.58 -10.73 4.06
CA ALA A 330 -6.30 -10.49 5.30
C ALA A 330 -6.79 -11.79 5.93
N LYS A 331 -7.32 -12.73 5.13
CA LYS A 331 -7.71 -14.08 5.61
C LYS A 331 -6.53 -14.82 6.22
N LEU A 332 -5.38 -14.87 5.53
CA LEU A 332 -4.18 -15.55 6.03
C LEU A 332 -3.66 -14.94 7.35
N ARG A 333 -3.74 -13.62 7.49
CA ARG A 333 -3.31 -12.90 8.71
C ARG A 333 -4.27 -13.10 9.90
N GLN A 334 -5.52 -13.50 9.64
CA GLN A 334 -6.51 -13.82 10.66
C GLN A 334 -6.42 -15.29 11.09
N SER A 335 -6.23 -16.22 10.15
CA SER A 335 -6.11 -17.66 10.43
C SER A 335 -4.89 -18.03 11.29
N GLY A 336 -3.74 -17.38 11.08
CA GLY A 336 -2.53 -17.64 11.89
C GLY A 336 -2.65 -17.25 13.37
N GLY A 337 -3.69 -16.51 13.76
CA GLY A 337 -3.98 -16.20 15.16
C GLY A 337 -4.90 -17.21 15.86
N SER A 338 -5.48 -18.16 15.12
CA SER A 338 -6.34 -19.21 15.65
C SER A 338 -5.57 -20.49 15.97
N GLU A 339 -4.59 -20.88 15.14
CA GLU A 339 -3.77 -22.09 15.38
C GLU A 339 -2.96 -22.02 16.68
N VAL A 340 -2.48 -20.83 17.08
CA VAL A 340 -1.81 -20.62 18.38
C VAL A 340 -2.78 -20.84 19.55
N ARG A 341 -4.07 -20.48 19.40
CA ARG A 341 -5.09 -20.70 20.44
C ARG A 341 -5.52 -22.16 20.55
N ASP A 342 -5.50 -22.90 19.44
CA ASP A 342 -5.84 -24.32 19.43
C ASP A 342 -4.68 -25.18 19.98
N MET A 343 -3.42 -24.79 19.76
CA MET A 343 -2.27 -25.38 20.46
C MET A 343 -2.34 -25.17 21.98
N GLU A 344 -2.66 -23.96 22.45
CA GLU A 344 -2.82 -23.68 23.89
C GLU A 344 -3.99 -24.45 24.53
N ARG A 345 -5.06 -24.74 23.77
CA ARG A 345 -6.17 -25.61 24.23
C ARG A 345 -5.84 -27.09 24.23
N SER A 346 -4.94 -27.55 23.36
CA SER A 346 -4.51 -28.95 23.33
C SER A 346 -3.53 -29.30 24.46
N ASN A 347 -2.81 -28.31 25.00
CA ASN A 347 -1.84 -28.52 26.09
C ASN A 347 -2.46 -28.48 27.52
N THR A 348 -3.76 -28.24 27.66
CA THR A 348 -4.46 -28.31 28.95
C THR A 348 -5.26 -29.61 29.15
N GLY A 349 -5.09 -30.60 28.26
CA GLY A 349 -5.89 -31.82 28.23
C GLY A 349 -5.12 -33.10 28.54
N SER A 350 -4.45 -33.21 29.69
CA SER A 350 -4.12 -34.53 30.28
C SER A 350 -3.88 -34.45 31.80
N ALA A 351 -4.96 -34.37 32.57
CA ALA A 351 -4.93 -34.80 33.97
C ALA A 351 -6.12 -35.73 34.17
N THR A 352 -5.80 -37.02 34.27
CA THR A 352 -6.71 -38.13 34.55
C THR A 352 -7.49 -37.90 35.84
N GLU A 353 -8.80 -38.17 35.76
CA GLU A 353 -9.73 -38.18 36.89
C GLU A 353 -9.33 -39.22 37.94
N ASN A 354 -9.34 -38.80 39.21
CA ASN A 354 -9.69 -39.65 40.34
C ASN A 354 -10.16 -38.77 41.52
N GLY A 355 -11.46 -38.85 41.82
CA GLY A 355 -11.99 -38.88 43.18
C GLY A 355 -12.18 -37.58 44.00
N VAL A 356 -13.47 -37.28 44.22
CA VAL A 356 -14.11 -36.87 45.50
C VAL A 356 -13.97 -35.41 46.01
N ASP A 357 -15.15 -34.77 46.05
CA ASP A 357 -15.66 -33.68 46.90
C ASP A 357 -15.00 -32.27 46.98
N GLY A 358 -15.85 -31.25 47.04
CA GLY A 358 -15.55 -29.97 47.69
C GLY A 358 -15.14 -28.77 46.81
N HIS A 359 -16.12 -27.92 46.49
CA HIS A 359 -16.03 -26.52 46.03
C HIS A 359 -15.21 -26.19 44.76
N PRO A 360 -15.69 -25.28 43.87
CA PRO A 360 -14.90 -24.86 42.72
C PRO A 360 -13.69 -24.04 43.19
N LYS A 361 -12.51 -24.67 43.23
CA LYS A 361 -11.23 -23.97 43.36
C LYS A 361 -11.07 -23.06 42.15
N ARG A 362 -11.36 -21.77 42.33
CA ARG A 362 -10.97 -20.72 41.38
C ARG A 362 -9.44 -20.68 41.38
N GLY A 363 -8.83 -21.36 40.41
CA GLY A 363 -7.42 -21.17 40.11
C GLY A 363 -7.16 -19.69 39.76
N PRO A 364 -5.96 -19.16 40.06
CA PRO A 364 -5.63 -17.79 39.70
C PRO A 364 -5.78 -17.59 38.19
N VAL A 365 -6.64 -16.66 37.79
CA VAL A 365 -6.73 -16.22 36.40
C VAL A 365 -5.67 -15.14 36.21
N ILE A 366 -4.60 -15.44 35.48
CA ILE A 366 -3.62 -14.44 35.06
C ILE A 366 -4.24 -13.69 33.88
N ILE A 367 -4.68 -12.45 34.10
CA ILE A 367 -5.11 -11.55 33.03
C ILE A 367 -3.94 -10.62 32.70
N GLY A 368 -3.06 -11.09 31.82
CA GLY A 368 -2.00 -10.30 31.21
C GLY A 368 -0.82 -9.96 32.14
N GLY A 369 0.39 -10.31 31.70
CA GLY A 369 1.63 -9.74 32.19
C GLY A 369 2.31 -9.01 31.04
N SER A 370 2.89 -7.84 31.31
CA SER A 370 3.78 -7.14 30.39
C SER A 370 5.13 -7.06 31.08
N ASN A 371 6.14 -7.75 30.57
CA ASN A 371 7.52 -7.57 31.03
C ASN A 371 8.09 -6.37 30.28
N LEU A 372 8.28 -5.27 31.00
CA LEU A 372 9.05 -4.14 30.52
C LEU A 372 10.44 -4.23 31.17
N ASP A 373 11.43 -4.66 30.40
CA ASP A 373 12.82 -4.62 30.82
C ASP A 373 13.40 -3.26 30.41
N CYS A 374 13.54 -2.36 31.38
CA CYS A 374 14.12 -1.04 31.17
C CYS A 374 15.41 -0.91 31.98
N ASN A 375 16.55 -0.88 31.29
CA ASN A 375 17.79 -0.41 31.88
C ASN A 375 17.90 1.09 31.66
N ALA A 376 17.72 1.87 32.74
CA ALA A 376 17.92 3.31 32.74
C ALA A 376 18.95 3.66 33.81
N MET A 377 20.09 4.21 33.39
CA MET A 377 21.10 4.76 34.29
C MET A 377 20.80 6.25 34.47
N LEU A 378 20.31 6.64 35.65
CA LEU A 378 19.83 8.00 35.92
C LEU A 378 20.64 8.65 37.04
N ALA A 379 21.16 9.85 36.79
CA ALA A 379 21.90 10.67 37.76
C ALA A 379 20.97 11.58 38.59
N ALA A 380 19.83 11.07 39.07
CA ALA A 380 18.86 11.86 39.83
C ALA A 380 18.24 11.06 40.99
N LYS A 381 18.09 11.71 42.16
CA LYS A 381 17.59 11.08 43.41
C LYS A 381 16.07 10.83 43.47
N VAL A 382 15.28 11.34 42.51
CA VAL A 382 13.82 11.14 42.48
C VAL A 382 13.35 11.00 41.04
N ILE A 383 12.61 9.93 40.74
CA ILE A 383 11.99 9.68 39.44
C ILE A 383 10.48 9.80 39.60
N LYS A 384 9.83 10.64 38.79
CA LYS A 384 8.36 10.70 38.67
C LYS A 384 7.95 10.09 37.34
N VAL A 385 7.36 8.90 37.38
CA VAL A 385 6.73 8.25 36.22
C VAL A 385 5.24 8.52 36.28
N ARG A 386 4.65 9.06 35.20
CA ARG A 386 3.21 9.30 35.10
C ARG A 386 2.60 8.23 34.22
N TYR A 387 1.79 7.35 34.81
CA TYR A 387 0.92 6.40 34.11
C TYR A 387 -0.54 6.74 34.44
N ILE A 388 -1.44 6.49 33.48
CA ILE A 388 -2.86 6.84 33.52
C ILE A 388 -3.52 6.46 34.87
N ASP A 389 -4.05 7.46 35.58
CA ASP A 389 -4.92 7.44 36.77
C ASP A 389 -4.60 6.51 37.98
N LEU A 390 -3.32 6.18 38.21
CA LEU A 390 -2.87 5.72 39.53
C LEU A 390 -1.55 6.41 39.93
N LEU A 391 -1.56 7.06 41.09
CA LEU A 391 -0.39 7.70 41.68
C LEU A 391 0.29 6.68 42.61
N LEU A 392 1.39 6.09 42.14
CA LEU A 392 2.26 5.23 42.95
C LEU A 392 3.47 6.04 43.41
N GLU A 393 3.51 6.38 44.71
CA GLU A 393 4.71 6.91 45.35
C GLU A 393 5.63 5.77 45.77
N LEU A 394 6.79 5.65 45.12
CA LEU A 394 7.88 4.79 45.57
C LEU A 394 8.88 5.63 46.36
N LYS A 395 8.90 5.46 47.68
CA LYS A 395 9.98 5.93 48.55
C LYS A 395 11.03 4.83 48.66
N LEU A 396 12.20 5.07 48.08
CA LEU A 396 13.38 4.24 48.32
C LEU A 396 14.03 4.72 49.62
N PHE A 397 14.07 3.84 50.62
CA PHE A 397 14.94 4.01 51.78
C PHE A 397 16.29 3.38 51.43
N PHE A 398 17.35 4.16 51.59
CA PHE A 398 18.73 3.70 51.42
C PHE A 398 19.21 2.92 52.64
#